data_AF-A0A941S7J9-F1
#
_entry.id   AF-A0A941S7J9-F1
#
_cell.length_a   1.000
_cell.length_b   1.000
_cell.length_c   1.000
_cell.angle_alpha   90.00
_cell.angle_beta   90.00
_cell.angle_gamma   90.00
#
_symmetry.space_group_name_H-M   'P 1'
#
loop_
_entity.id
_entity.type
_entity.pdbx_description
1 polymer ?
#
loop_
_entity_poly.entity_id
_entity_poly.type
_entity_poly.pdbx_seq_one_letter_code
_entity_poly.pdbx_strand_id
1 'polypeptide(L)'
;MGRVLGGGGFDPAKDIRGIMVNRWPHGYAYEYNPLFDDFDVPADQLPHMVGRKHFGRIFIANSDSGAGAYTSTAIDQGRRAIDEILG
;
A
#
# COMPACT_ATOMS: atom_id res chain seq x y z
N MET A 1 17.35 9.93 -20.89
CA MET A 1 18.16 8.69 -20.76
C MET A 1 19.48 8.79 -21.53
N GLY A 2 19.49 8.97 -22.86
CA GLY A 2 20.75 9.02 -23.63
C GLY A 2 21.78 10.06 -23.18
N ARG A 3 21.36 11.27 -22.76
CA ARG A 3 22.26 12.29 -22.19
C ARG A 3 22.89 11.90 -20.85
N VAL A 4 22.17 11.14 -20.01
CA VAL A 4 22.61 10.81 -18.64
C VAL A 4 23.40 9.50 -18.63
N LEU A 5 23.01 8.54 -19.47
CA LEU A 5 23.58 7.18 -19.50
C LEU A 5 24.53 6.93 -20.68
N GLY A 6 24.68 7.90 -21.60
CA GLY A 6 25.44 7.72 -22.84
C GLY A 6 26.96 7.56 -22.64
N GLY A 7 27.54 8.15 -21.59
CA GLY A 7 28.95 7.92 -21.24
C GLY A 7 29.27 6.46 -20.90
N GLY A 8 28.25 5.68 -20.53
CA GLY A 8 28.34 4.23 -20.31
C GLY A 8 27.95 3.39 -21.53
N GLY A 9 27.74 4.00 -22.71
CA GLY A 9 27.42 3.28 -23.95
C GLY A 9 25.95 2.98 -24.20
N PHE A 10 25.02 3.44 -23.36
CA PHE A 10 23.58 3.25 -23.58
C PHE A 10 23.05 4.11 -24.73
N ASP A 11 22.49 3.47 -25.77
CA ASP A 11 21.81 4.10 -26.90
C ASP A 11 20.30 3.81 -26.83
N PRO A 12 19.47 4.76 -26.35
CA PRO A 12 18.04 4.54 -26.17
C PRO A 12 17.30 4.11 -27.45
N ALA A 13 17.81 4.48 -28.64
CA ALA A 13 17.17 4.15 -29.91
C ALA A 13 17.38 2.68 -30.31
N LYS A 14 18.42 2.02 -29.78
CA LYS A 14 18.75 0.62 -30.07
C LYS A 14 18.40 -0.30 -28.90
N ASP A 15 18.62 0.17 -27.68
CA ASP A 15 18.64 -0.68 -26.50
C ASP A 15 17.27 -0.84 -25.83
N ILE A 16 16.34 0.11 -26.03
CA ILE A 16 14.96 0.00 -25.52
C ILE A 16 14.16 -0.94 -26.42
N ARG A 17 13.84 -2.13 -25.91
CA ARG A 17 13.08 -3.16 -26.64
C ARG A 17 11.56 -3.01 -26.52
N GLY A 18 11.09 -2.24 -25.55
CA GLY A 18 9.67 -2.00 -25.33
C GLY A 18 9.43 -1.05 -24.16
N ILE A 19 8.25 -0.41 -24.16
CA ILE A 19 7.78 0.47 -23.09
C ILE A 19 6.37 0.01 -22.74
N MET A 20 6.15 -0.24 -21.45
CA MET A 20 4.81 -0.52 -20.93
C MET A 20 4.44 0.55 -19.91
N VAL A 21 3.21 1.04 -20.02
CA VAL A 21 2.66 2.04 -19.09
C VAL A 21 1.43 1.44 -18.45
N ASN A 22 1.44 1.35 -17.12
CA ASN A 22 0.30 0.93 -16.33
C ASN A 22 -0.14 2.07 -15.42
N ARG A 23 -1.45 2.32 -15.31
CA ARG A 23 -2.01 3.31 -14.40
C ARG A 23 -2.89 2.63 -13.38
N TRP A 24 -2.54 2.79 -12.11
CA TRP A 24 -3.27 2.21 -10.98
C TRP A 24 -3.86 3.36 -10.16
N PRO A 25 -5.16 3.72 -10.34
CA PRO A 25 -5.77 4.83 -9.61
C PRO A 25 -5.73 4.65 -8.09
N HIS A 26 -5.79 3.41 -7.63
CA HIS A 26 -5.72 3.00 -6.23
C HIS A 26 -4.63 1.93 -6.09
N GLY A 27 -3.37 2.34 -6.33
CA GLY A 27 -2.22 1.42 -6.31
C GLY A 27 -1.61 1.21 -4.92
N TYR A 28 -1.88 2.11 -3.98
CA TYR A 28 -1.33 2.10 -2.64
C TYR A 28 -2.45 2.33 -1.63
N ALA A 29 -2.43 1.56 -0.55
CA ALA A 29 -3.17 1.88 0.66
C ALA A 29 -2.60 3.16 1.28
N TYR A 30 -3.41 3.85 2.08
CA TYR A 30 -2.94 5.00 2.84
C TYR A 30 -1.94 4.56 3.93
N GLU A 31 -0.85 5.31 4.05
CA GLU A 31 0.21 5.17 5.05
C GLU A 31 0.39 6.51 5.76
N TYR A 32 0.70 6.47 7.05
CA TYR A 32 0.90 7.69 7.83
C TYR A 32 2.22 8.38 7.46
N ASN A 33 2.12 9.67 7.18
CA ASN A 33 3.22 10.58 6.90
C ASN A 33 3.35 11.61 8.02
N PRO A 34 4.49 11.63 8.73
CA PRO A 34 4.63 12.49 9.89
C PRO A 34 4.73 13.99 9.62
N LEU A 35 4.82 14.37 8.34
CA LEU A 35 4.80 15.77 7.95
C LEU A 35 3.36 16.32 7.82
N PHE A 36 2.37 15.46 7.61
CA PHE A 36 1.00 15.88 7.23
C PHE A 36 -0.09 15.31 8.12
N ASP A 37 0.15 14.16 8.74
CA ASP A 37 -0.87 13.49 9.55
C ASP A 37 -0.77 13.89 11.02
N ASP A 38 -1.94 13.95 11.66
CA ASP A 38 -2.06 14.19 13.09
C ASP A 38 -1.90 12.87 13.86
N PHE A 39 -0.88 12.80 14.71
CA PHE A 39 -0.63 11.65 15.60
C PHE A 39 -1.13 11.85 17.02
N ASP A 40 -1.70 13.01 17.35
CA ASP A 40 -2.41 13.20 18.61
C ASP A 40 -3.79 12.52 18.58
N VAL A 41 -4.19 11.97 17.42
CA VAL A 41 -5.39 11.14 17.26
C VAL A 41 -5.25 9.84 18.06
N PRO A 42 -6.20 9.53 18.96
CA PRO A 42 -6.21 8.26 19.67
C PRO A 42 -6.15 7.06 18.73
N ALA A 43 -5.39 6.03 19.11
CA ALA A 43 -5.13 4.88 18.24
C ALA A 43 -6.42 4.21 17.72
N ASP A 44 -7.47 4.13 18.53
CA ASP A 44 -8.77 3.53 18.16
C ASP A 44 -9.63 4.40 17.22
N GLN A 45 -9.26 5.67 17.04
CA GLN A 45 -9.92 6.64 16.17
C GLN A 45 -9.18 6.84 14.84
N LEU A 46 -8.01 6.23 14.68
CA LEU A 46 -7.28 6.23 13.42
C LEU A 46 -8.16 5.70 12.27
N PRO A 47 -8.12 6.31 11.07
CA PRO A 47 -9.02 5.94 9.97
C PRO A 47 -9.06 4.44 9.63
N HIS A 48 -7.90 3.78 9.58
CA HIS A 48 -7.82 2.33 9.33
C HIS A 48 -8.42 1.50 10.49
N MET A 49 -8.31 1.97 11.73
CA MET A 49 -8.86 1.30 12.91
C MET A 49 -10.38 1.39 12.96
N VAL A 50 -10.93 2.55 12.61
CA VAL A 50 -12.38 2.75 12.49
C VAL A 50 -12.92 1.98 11.27
N GLY A 51 -12.25 2.12 10.13
CA GLY A 51 -12.68 1.54 8.86
C GLY A 51 -12.63 0.01 8.81
N ARG A 52 -11.73 -0.63 9.58
CA ARG A 52 -11.60 -2.10 9.60
C ARG A 52 -12.55 -2.82 10.56
N LYS A 53 -13.35 -2.08 11.35
CA LYS A 53 -14.30 -2.70 12.29
C LYS A 53 -15.22 -3.66 11.55
N HIS A 54 -15.45 -4.84 12.13
CA HIS A 54 -16.31 -5.85 11.53
C HIS A 54 -17.78 -5.43 11.58
N PHE A 55 -18.56 -5.90 10.60
CA PHE A 55 -20.00 -5.69 10.52
C PHE A 55 -20.70 -7.04 10.59
N GLY A 56 -21.14 -7.43 11.79
CA GLY A 56 -21.68 -8.77 12.03
C GLY A 56 -20.63 -9.83 11.69
N ARG A 57 -20.91 -10.65 10.67
CA ARG A 57 -20.01 -11.73 10.18
C ARG A 57 -19.05 -11.28 9.07
N ILE A 58 -18.96 -9.98 8.79
CA ILE A 58 -18.11 -9.42 7.73
C ILE A 58 -16.87 -8.81 8.38
N PHE A 59 -15.69 -9.36 8.06
CA PHE A 59 -14.39 -8.91 8.55
C PHE A 59 -13.58 -8.26 7.42
N ILE A 60 -12.98 -7.10 7.66
CA ILE A 60 -12.27 -6.30 6.65
C ILE A 60 -10.77 -6.48 6.86
N ALA A 61 -10.07 -7.05 5.90
CA ALA A 61 -8.74 -7.65 6.11
C ALA A 61 -7.71 -7.36 4.99
N ASN A 62 -7.87 -6.27 4.25
CA ASN A 62 -6.89 -5.86 3.23
C ASN A 62 -5.70 -5.10 3.85
N SER A 63 -4.80 -4.60 3.00
CA SER A 63 -3.71 -3.70 3.37
C SER A 63 -4.17 -2.42 4.09
N ASP A 64 -5.29 -1.84 3.66
CA ASP A 64 -5.85 -0.62 4.23
C ASP A 64 -6.24 -0.80 5.70
N SER A 65 -6.68 -2.00 6.10
CA SER A 65 -6.93 -2.34 7.51
C SER A 65 -5.68 -2.24 8.41
N GLY A 66 -4.48 -2.21 7.82
CA GLY A 66 -3.21 -2.09 8.51
C GLY A 66 -2.45 -0.79 8.21
N ALA A 67 -3.05 0.16 7.49
CA ALA A 67 -2.41 1.40 7.04
C ALA A 67 -1.02 1.17 6.41
N GLY A 68 -0.93 0.22 5.47
CA GLY A 68 0.33 -0.15 4.81
C GLY A 68 0.10 -0.83 3.47
N ALA A 69 0.70 -0.33 2.39
CA ALA A 69 0.47 -0.81 1.02
C ALA A 69 1.25 -2.10 0.67
N TYR A 70 1.86 -2.75 1.66
CA TYR A 70 2.74 -3.88 1.45
C TYR A 70 1.98 -5.21 1.45
N THR A 71 2.46 -6.16 0.65
CA THR A 71 1.93 -7.53 0.62
C THR A 71 1.94 -8.18 2.01
N SER A 72 2.98 -7.94 2.81
CA SER A 72 3.06 -8.44 4.18
C SER A 72 1.93 -7.89 5.06
N THR A 73 1.63 -6.59 4.97
CA THR A 73 0.52 -5.97 5.71
C THR A 73 -0.81 -6.63 5.37
N ALA A 74 -1.07 -6.88 4.08
CA ALA A 74 -2.30 -7.57 3.67
C ALA A 74 -2.39 -9.00 4.24
N ILE A 75 -1.27 -9.73 4.28
CA ILE A 75 -1.21 -11.07 4.88
C ILE A 75 -1.47 -11.01 6.39
N ASP A 76 -0.84 -10.08 7.10
CA ASP A 76 -0.99 -9.90 8.55
C ASP A 76 -2.43 -9.52 8.91
N GLN A 77 -3.07 -8.63 8.13
CA GLN A 77 -4.47 -8.27 8.34
C GLN A 77 -5.43 -9.41 8.03
N GLY A 78 -5.09 -10.27 7.05
CA GLY A 78 -5.76 -11.54 6.79
C GLY A 78 -5.68 -12.48 7.99
N ARG A 79 -4.48 -12.66 8.55
CA ARG A 79 -4.28 -13.46 9.77
C ARG A 79 -5.08 -12.91 10.95
N ARG A 80 -4.98 -11.60 11.21
CA ARG A 80 -5.75 -10.92 12.28
C ARG A 80 -7.25 -11.21 12.15
N ALA A 81 -7.80 -11.07 10.95
CA ALA A 81 -9.24 -11.29 10.74
C ALA A 81 -9.64 -12.75 11.01
N ILE A 82 -8.79 -13.72 10.71
CA ILE A 82 -9.02 -15.13 11.09
C ILE A 82 -9.07 -15.27 12.60
N ASP A 83 -8.13 -14.65 13.33
CA ASP A 83 -8.10 -14.71 14.78
C ASP A 83 -9.36 -14.06 15.39
N GLU A 84 -9.81 -12.91 14.86
CA GLU A 84 -11.07 -12.26 15.26
C GLU A 84 -12.33 -13.09 14.96
N ILE A 85 -12.32 -13.90 13.90
CA ILE A 85 -13.41 -14.83 13.56
C ILE A 85 -13.48 -15.98 14.57
N LEU A 86 -12.32 -16.47 15.02
CA LEU A 86 -12.22 -17.64 15.89
C LEU A 86 -12.49 -17.30 17.37
N GLY A 87 -12.25 -16.05 17.79
CA GLY A 87 -12.50 -15.57 19.15
C GLY A 87 -11.36 -15.92 20.11
#